data_AF-A0A509LAK0-F1
#
_entry.id   AF-A0A509LAK0-F1
#
_cell.length_a   1.000
_cell.length_b   1.000
_cell.length_c   1.000
_cell.angle_alpha   90.00
_cell.angle_beta   90.00
_cell.angle_gamma   90.00
#
_symmetry.space_group_name_H-M   'P 1'
#
loop_
_entity.id
_entity.type
_entity.pdbx_description
1 polymer ?
#
loop_
_entity_poly.entity_id
_entity_poly.type
_entity_poly.pdbx_seq_one_letter_code
_entity_poly.pdbx_strand_id
1 'polypeptide(L)' 'ANCFVVTCPMCQMNLDAYQDVFCKQNNITQRLPVFFITELLGLALGMSVQDLQIDRHFVESTSILNLQDKVVKERDTNE' A
#
# COMPACT_ATOMS: atom_id res chain seq x y z
N ALA A 1 -10.45 4.90 -6.70
CA ALA A 1 -9.39 4.04 -6.14
C ALA A 1 -8.55 4.87 -5.18
N ASN A 2 -7.91 4.25 -4.20
CA ASN A 2 -7.18 4.92 -3.12
C ASN A 2 -5.70 4.47 -3.01
N CYS A 3 -5.30 3.47 -3.79
CA CYS A 3 -3.94 2.97 -3.95
C CYS A 3 -3.80 2.30 -5.34
N PHE A 4 -2.57 1.99 -5.73
CA PHE A 4 -2.25 1.08 -6.83
C PHE A 4 -1.89 -0.30 -6.29
N VAL A 5 -2.26 -1.34 -7.03
CA VAL A 5 -1.82 -2.72 -6.76
C VAL A 5 -1.18 -3.27 -8.03
N VAL A 6 0.03 -3.78 -7.90
CA VAL A 6 0.83 -4.27 -9.04
C VAL A 6 1.35 -5.67 -8.79
N THR A 7 1.66 -6.38 -9.87
CA THR A 7 2.18 -7.76 -9.85
C THR A 7 3.59 -7.87 -10.41
N CYS A 8 4.20 -6.75 -10.79
CA CYS A 8 5.56 -6.67 -11.30
C CYS A 8 6.43 -5.79 -10.40
N PRO A 9 7.56 -6.31 -9.86
CA PRO A 9 8.43 -5.53 -8.97
C PRO A 9 8.95 -4.24 -9.61
N MET A 10 9.24 -4.27 -10.92
CA MET A 10 9.65 -3.07 -11.65
C MET A 10 8.52 -2.04 -11.76
N CYS A 11 7.27 -2.48 -11.86
CA CYS A 11 6.13 -1.56 -11.87
C CYS A 11 5.93 -0.93 -10.48
N GLN A 12 6.13 -1.69 -9.40
CA GLN A 12 6.09 -1.14 -8.03
C GLN A 12 7.16 -0.07 -7.87
N MET A 13 8.42 -0.41 -8.16
CA MET A 13 9.53 0.55 -8.07
C MET A 13 9.31 1.79 -8.92
N ASN A 14 8.85 1.65 -10.16
CA ASN A 14 8.65 2.79 -11.05
C ASN A 14 7.52 3.71 -10.57
N LEU A 15 6.39 3.15 -10.15
CA LEU A 15 5.27 3.95 -9.66
C LEU A 15 5.54 4.54 -8.28
N ASP A 16 6.25 3.85 -7.40
CA ASP A 16 6.51 4.30 -6.04
C ASP A 16 7.62 5.38 -6.03
N ALA A 17 8.76 5.14 -6.69
CA ALA A 17 9.90 6.05 -6.64
C ALA A 17 9.75 7.32 -7.48
N TYR A 18 9.05 7.27 -8.62
CA TYR A 18 9.01 8.39 -9.58
C TYR A 18 7.73 9.21 -9.55
N GLN A 19 6.80 8.90 -8.65
CA GLN A 19 5.54 9.64 -8.51
C GLN A 19 5.78 11.14 -8.29
N ASP A 20 6.81 11.51 -7.51
CA ASP A 20 7.15 12.91 -7.28
C ASP A 20 7.55 13.68 -8.53
N VAL A 21 8.33 13.04 -9.42
CA VAL A 21 8.76 13.66 -10.67
C VAL A 21 7.56 13.83 -11.59
N PHE A 22 6.80 12.76 -11.80
CA PHE A 22 5.62 12.75 -12.67
C PHE A 22 4.58 13.78 -12.21
N CYS A 23 4.28 13.81 -10.92
CA CYS A 23 3.23 14.66 -10.40
C CYS A 23 3.62 16.14 -10.43
N LYS A 24 4.89 16.48 -10.17
CA LYS A 24 5.40 17.86 -10.34
C LYS A 24 5.24 18.35 -11.77
N GLN A 25 5.55 17.51 -12.76
CA GLN A 25 5.42 17.87 -14.18
C GLN A 25 3.97 18.08 -14.64
N ASN A 26 3.01 17.45 -13.96
CA ASN A 26 1.60 17.46 -14.34
C ASN A 26 0.71 18.29 -13.40
N ASN A 27 1.30 19.07 -12.49
CA ASN A 27 0.58 19.85 -11.47
C ASN A 27 -0.36 18.99 -10.59
N ILE A 28 0.05 17.76 -10.29
CA ILE A 28 -0.69 16.84 -9.41
C ILE A 28 -0.09 16.92 -8.01
N THR A 29 -0.92 17.19 -7.01
CA THR A 29 -0.46 17.29 -5.61
C THR A 29 -0.56 15.97 -4.85
N GLN A 30 -1.43 15.07 -5.30
CA GLN A 30 -1.68 13.80 -4.62
C GLN A 30 -0.61 12.74 -4.94
N ARG A 31 -0.35 11.86 -3.96
CA ARG A 31 0.40 10.62 -4.12
C ARG A 31 -0.48 9.46 -3.70
N LEU A 32 -0.32 8.33 -4.38
CA LEU A 32 -1.05 7.11 -4.07
C LEU A 32 -0.06 6.03 -3.63
N PRO A 33 -0.35 5.33 -2.52
CA PRO A 33 0.39 4.12 -2.13
C PRO A 33 0.45 3.11 -3.28
N VAL A 34 1.59 2.43 -3.43
CA VAL A 34 1.78 1.38 -4.44
C VAL A 34 2.12 0.08 -3.74
N PHE A 35 1.17 -0.85 -3.75
CA PHE A 35 1.36 -2.18 -3.14
C PHE A 35 1.70 -3.22 -4.19
N PHE A 36 2.64 -4.10 -3.86
CA PHE A 36 2.75 -5.37 -4.54
C PHE A 36 1.63 -6.32 -4.07
N ILE A 37 1.09 -7.13 -4.97
CA ILE A 37 -0.07 -7.97 -4.67
C ILE A 37 0.14 -8.89 -3.45
N THR A 38 1.35 -9.39 -3.22
CA THR A 38 1.63 -10.27 -2.08
C THR A 38 1.71 -9.53 -0.75
N GLU A 39 1.94 -8.21 -0.74
CA GLU A 39 1.86 -7.40 0.49
C GLU A 39 0.42 -7.37 0.98
N LEU A 40 -0.54 -7.11 0.10
CA LEU A 40 -1.96 -7.13 0.45
C LEU A 40 -2.42 -8.54 0.85
N LEU A 41 -1.91 -9.57 0.19
CA LEU A 41 -2.19 -10.95 0.60
C LEU A 41 -1.63 -11.26 1.99
N GLY A 42 -0.39 -10.82 2.28
CA GLY A 42 0.22 -10.97 3.60
C GLY A 42 -0.59 -10.28 4.69
N LEU A 43 -1.05 -9.05 4.44
CA LEU A 43 -1.93 -8.33 5.37
C LEU A 43 -3.23 -9.10 5.61
N ALA A 44 -3.84 -9.63 4.54
CA ALA A 44 -5.06 -10.43 4.64
C ALA A 44 -4.85 -11.75 5.41
N LEU A 45 -3.63 -12.29 5.43
CA LEU A 45 -3.23 -13.47 6.19
C LEU A 45 -2.74 -13.13 7.62
N GLY A 46 -2.84 -11.87 8.05
CA GLY A 46 -2.50 -11.43 9.41
C GLY A 46 -1.02 -11.06 9.62
N MET A 47 -0.23 -10.90 8.55
CA MET A 47 1.13 -10.36 8.68
C MET A 47 1.10 -8.87 9.00
N SER A 48 2.09 -8.40 9.77
CA SER A 48 2.17 -6.97 10.10
C SER A 48 2.75 -6.14 8.94
N VAL A 49 2.49 -4.83 8.98
CA VAL A 49 3.11 -3.84 8.07
C VAL A 49 4.63 -3.93 8.13
N GLN A 50 5.18 -4.18 9.33
CA GLN A 50 6.61 -4.34 9.57
C GLN A 50 7.13 -5.65 8.95
N ASP A 51 6.43 -6.78 9.06
CA ASP A 51 6.88 -8.04 8.44
C ASP A 51 6.93 -7.92 6.91
N LEU A 52 6.00 -7.14 6.35
CA LEU A 52 5.89 -6.88 4.91
C LEU A 52 6.74 -5.71 4.43
N GLN A 53 7.39 -4.98 5.34
CA GLN A 53 8.27 -3.83 5.05
C GLN A 53 7.58 -2.70 4.27
N ILE A 54 6.25 -2.56 4.42
CA ILE A 54 5.44 -1.54 3.73
C ILE A 54 5.83 -0.12 4.19
N ASP A 55 6.36 0.02 5.41
CA ASP A 55 6.89 1.27 5.96
C ASP A 55 8.12 1.80 5.19
N ARG A 56 8.70 0.98 4.30
CA ARG A 56 9.86 1.35 3.48
C ARG A 56 9.51 1.85 2.07
N HIS A 57 8.23 1.90 1.72
CA HIS A 57 7.81 2.47 0.44
C HIS A 57 8.25 3.93 0.31
N PHE A 58 8.54 4.37 -0.92
CA PHE A 58 8.89 5.76 -1.22
C PHE A 58 7.70 6.69 -0.97
N VAL A 59 6.49 6.24 -1.31
CA VAL A 59 5.24 6.91 -0.97
C VAL A 59 4.68 6.33 0.32
N GLU A 60 4.31 7.22 1.26
CA GLU A 60 3.66 6.85 2.52
C GLU A 60 2.43 5.96 2.24
N SER A 61 2.46 4.74 2.76
CA SER A 61 1.50 3.68 2.42
C SER A 61 0.73 3.14 3.62
N THR A 62 1.11 3.51 4.85
CA THR A 62 0.57 2.94 6.10
C THR A 62 -0.73 3.58 6.54
N SER A 63 -0.94 4.87 6.29
CA SER A 63 -2.14 5.61 6.74
C SER A 63 -3.45 5.01 6.24
N ILE A 64 -3.42 4.39 5.05
CA ILE A 64 -4.60 3.79 4.42
C ILE A 64 -4.98 2.43 4.99
N LEU A 65 -4.03 1.73 5.63
CA LEU A 65 -4.22 0.41 6.20
C LEU A 65 -4.92 0.49 7.57
N ASN A 66 -4.72 1.58 8.30
CA ASN A 66 -5.39 1.84 9.59
C ASN A 66 -6.93 1.98 9.48
N LEU A 67 -7.47 2.11 8.26
CA LEU A 67 -8.91 2.07 8.02
C LEU A 67 -9.49 0.65 8.10
N GLN A 68 -8.66 -0.40 8.06
CA GLN A 68 -9.07 -1.80 7.95
C GLN A 68 -9.07 -2.56 9.29
N ASP A 69 -8.52 -1.99 10.37
CA ASP A 69 -8.58 -2.58 11.72
C ASP A 69 -10.01 -2.86 12.21
N LYS A 70 -11.01 -2.19 11.62
CA LYS A 70 -12.43 -2.44 11.90
C LYS A 70 -13.00 -3.68 11.21
N VAL A 71 -12.44 -4.09 10.06
CA VAL A 71 -12.99 -5.20 9.26
C VAL A 71 -12.39 -6.55 9.68
N VAL A 72 -11.13 -6.58 10.12
CA VAL A 72 -10.47 -7.83 10.55
C VAL A 72 -10.95 -8.26 11.94
N LYS A 73 -11.09 -7.32 12.89
CA LYS A 73 -11.53 -7.64 14.26
C LYS A 73 -12.95 -8.21 14.37
N GLU A 74 -13.83 -7.95 13.39
CA GLU A 74 -15.18 -8.54 13.33
C GLU A 74 -15.19 -10.01 12.88
N ARG A 75 -14.11 -10.53 12.27
CA ARG A 75 -14.02 -11.94 11.88
C ARG A 75 -13.56 -12.85 13.01
N ASP A 76 -12.66 -12.36 13.88
CA ASP A 76 -12.14 -13.15 15.00
C ASP A 76 -13.11 -13.27 16.20
N THR A 77 -14.24 -12.55 16.18
CA THR A 77 -15.28 -12.64 17.22
C THR A 77 -16.44 -13.58 16.85
N ASN A 78 -16.40 -14.22 15.68
CA ASN A 78 -17.43 -15.15 15.21
C ASN A 78 -16.89 -16.58 15.00
N GLU A 79 -15.93 -17.01 15.81
CA GLU A 79 -15.56 -18.43 15.97
C GLU A 79 -15.68 -18.86 17.45
#